data_AF-A0A0R1YSI6-F1
#
_entry.id   AF-A0A0R1YSI6-F1
#
_cell.length_a   1.000
_cell.length_b   1.000
_cell.length_c   1.000
_cell.angle_alpha   90.00
_cell.angle_beta   90.00
_cell.angle_gamma   90.00
#
_symmetry.space_group_name_H-M   'P 1'
#
loop_
_entity.id
_entity.type
_entity.pdbx_description
1 polymer ?
#
loop_
_entity_poly.entity_id
_entity_poly.type
_entity_poly.pdbx_seq_one_letter_code
_entity_poly.pdbx_strand_id
1 'polypeptide(L)'
;MKILGVCRVNHKSIDINIGSEATKIFILVSITIYIMAILNGANIISNSFSAAIQALSIIPILILTLVVQRQISITFIFAVIVSIAICIINESVYMFSGTMMIVFIYTLNSIPDIDYQKMLKWIAFTSMTTFGMVVGINLLTGWGSNNYEMWRVDGFIFRKSLGFSQPNATMLLWLSIVLTICSIYRKSQRLLTIFVGVSTYFIYSQTQSRTSTYVIMLYCLSILIIGKHVYDRVGKTLSKLVCIILPILFFLISFYSLLHPYSEWLNALLSGRLSLYQQFYDTYGIHLLNTPELENAMFDNGYLQSLLAKGVIFTIQLLFILISIGWKVNRMRIKDILLFGMYISIAFTETALQHFELFLPIAIMFAEAHKKEALNY
;
A
#
# COMPACT_ATOMS: atom_id res chain seq x y z
N MET A 1 38.69 27.07 44.31
CA MET A 1 37.25 26.86 44.11
C MET A 1 37.04 26.46 42.64
N LYS A 2 37.13 25.16 42.32
CA LYS A 2 36.85 24.60 40.98
C LYS A 2 35.36 24.29 40.95
N ILE A 3 34.58 25.11 40.26
CA ILE A 3 33.15 24.90 40.06
C ILE A 3 32.89 24.82 38.55
N LEU A 4 32.06 23.83 38.20
CA LEU A 4 31.46 23.52 36.89
C LEU A 4 32.30 22.66 35.94
N GLY A 5 32.36 21.37 36.27
CA GLY A 5 32.35 20.32 35.27
C GLY A 5 31.01 20.37 34.52
N VAL A 6 31.03 20.91 33.31
CA VAL A 6 29.93 20.79 32.37
C VAL A 6 29.94 19.35 31.87
N CYS A 7 29.05 18.52 32.42
CA CYS A 7 28.67 17.25 31.78
C CYS A 7 28.17 17.58 30.37
N ARG A 8 29.01 17.38 29.36
CA ARG A 8 28.56 17.20 27.98
C ARG A 8 27.67 15.97 27.96
N VAL A 9 26.36 16.17 28.12
CA VAL A 9 25.37 15.15 27.80
C VAL A 9 25.56 14.82 26.32
N ASN A 10 25.89 13.56 26.07
CA ASN A 10 26.28 13.08 24.76
C ASN A 10 25.03 13.06 23.87
N HIS A 11 24.78 14.10 23.07
CA HIS A 11 23.59 14.21 22.22
C HIS A 11 23.35 12.95 21.35
N LYS A 12 24.43 12.29 20.90
CA LYS A 12 24.38 11.00 20.20
C LYS A 12 23.68 9.88 20.97
N SER A 13 23.83 9.79 22.30
CA SER A 13 23.17 8.72 23.08
C SER A 13 21.68 8.96 23.27
N ILE A 14 21.24 10.23 23.21
CA ILE A 14 19.82 10.60 23.30
C ILE A 14 19.11 10.29 21.97
N ASP A 15 19.73 10.66 20.84
CA ASP A 15 19.17 10.43 19.50
C ASP A 15 19.01 8.92 19.18
N ILE A 16 19.99 8.10 19.56
CA ILE A 16 19.94 6.63 19.39
C ILE A 16 18.79 6.01 20.21
N ASN A 17 18.52 6.53 21.41
CA ASN A 17 17.46 6.00 22.26
C ASN A 17 16.06 6.37 21.72
N ILE A 18 15.92 7.57 21.17
CA ILE A 18 14.68 8.04 20.52
C ILE A 18 14.36 7.21 19.28
N GLY A 19 15.35 6.92 18.42
CA GLY A 19 15.16 6.10 17.21
C GLY A 19 14.72 4.66 17.53
N SER A 20 15.28 4.07 18.59
CA SER A 20 14.91 2.73 19.07
C SER A 20 13.47 2.67 19.58
N GLU A 21 13.06 3.61 20.43
CA GLU A 21 11.67 3.67 20.95
C GLU A 21 10.66 4.00 19.84
N ALA A 22 11.01 4.94 18.95
CA ALA A 22 10.20 5.22 17.76
C ALA A 22 9.98 3.97 16.91
N THR A 23 11.05 3.18 16.69
CA THR A 23 10.97 1.91 15.95
C THR A 23 9.97 0.95 16.60
N LYS A 24 9.96 0.83 17.94
CA LYS A 24 8.99 -0.03 18.65
C LYS A 24 7.56 0.44 18.48
N ILE A 25 7.30 1.75 18.61
CA ILE A 25 5.97 2.34 18.42
C ILE A 25 5.49 2.08 16.99
N PHE A 26 6.34 2.32 15.99
CA PHE A 26 6.01 2.04 14.60
C PHE A 26 5.75 0.57 14.33
N ILE A 27 6.53 -0.34 14.93
CA ILE A 27 6.26 -1.78 14.85
C ILE A 27 4.87 -2.09 15.39
N LEU A 28 4.54 -1.60 16.60
CA LEU A 28 3.24 -1.84 17.22
C LEU A 28 2.08 -1.35 16.33
N VAL A 29 2.16 -0.10 15.86
CA VAL A 29 1.11 0.47 14.99
C VAL A 29 1.00 -0.31 13.68
N SER A 30 2.13 -0.65 13.05
CA SER A 30 2.12 -1.42 11.81
C SER A 30 1.49 -2.80 12.00
N ILE A 31 1.82 -3.50 13.09
CA ILE A 31 1.22 -4.79 13.43
C ILE A 31 -0.30 -4.66 13.60
N THR A 32 -0.77 -3.64 14.33
CA THR A 32 -2.20 -3.39 14.52
C THR A 32 -2.92 -3.20 13.18
N ILE A 33 -2.37 -2.39 12.28
CA ILE A 33 -2.94 -2.15 10.95
C ILE A 33 -3.08 -3.45 10.15
N TYR A 34 -2.03 -4.27 10.14
CA TYR A 34 -2.02 -5.54 9.42
C TYR A 34 -3.01 -6.57 9.99
N ILE A 35 -3.07 -6.68 11.33
CA ILE A 35 -4.03 -7.57 11.99
C ILE A 35 -5.46 -7.12 11.66
N MET A 36 -5.75 -5.82 11.76
CA MET A 36 -7.08 -5.30 11.44
C MET A 36 -7.46 -5.52 9.97
N ALA A 37 -6.52 -5.32 9.03
CA ALA A 37 -6.76 -5.60 7.62
C ALA A 37 -7.08 -7.08 7.35
N ILE A 38 -6.37 -8.01 8.01
CA ILE A 38 -6.61 -9.45 7.85
C ILE A 38 -7.93 -9.87 8.50
N LEU A 39 -8.25 -9.38 9.71
CA LEU A 39 -9.51 -9.66 10.39
C LEU A 39 -10.71 -9.10 9.61
N ASN A 40 -10.56 -7.90 9.06
CA ASN A 40 -11.57 -7.30 8.19
C ASN A 40 -11.74 -8.11 6.90
N GLY A 41 -10.64 -8.43 6.23
CA GLY A 41 -10.68 -9.26 5.03
C GLY A 41 -11.27 -10.65 5.27
N ALA A 42 -11.17 -11.18 6.50
CA ALA A 42 -11.80 -12.44 6.92
C ALA A 42 -13.27 -12.29 7.35
N ASN A 43 -13.87 -11.10 7.23
CA ASN A 43 -15.22 -10.77 7.72
C ASN A 43 -15.42 -11.06 9.22
N ILE A 44 -14.35 -11.05 10.02
CA ILE A 44 -14.44 -11.23 11.49
C ILE A 44 -14.87 -9.92 12.17
N ILE A 45 -14.43 -8.79 11.61
CA ILE A 45 -14.77 -7.44 12.08
C ILE A 45 -15.38 -6.60 10.95
N SER A 46 -16.20 -5.62 11.29
CA SER A 46 -16.80 -4.71 10.30
C SER A 46 -15.79 -3.72 9.70
N ASN A 47 -16.11 -3.21 8.51
CA ASN A 47 -15.33 -2.16 7.82
C ASN A 47 -15.18 -0.90 8.66
N SER A 48 -16.27 -0.45 9.29
CA SER A 48 -16.27 0.75 10.15
C SER A 48 -15.37 0.57 11.38
N PHE A 49 -15.41 -0.61 12.01
CA PHE A 49 -14.58 -0.89 13.19
C PHE A 49 -13.10 -0.98 12.85
N SER A 50 -12.75 -1.66 11.75
CA SER A 50 -11.37 -1.70 11.24
C SER A 50 -10.85 -0.30 10.94
N ALA A 51 -11.63 0.51 10.21
CA ALA A 51 -11.26 1.88 9.85
C ALA A 51 -11.08 2.77 11.10
N ALA A 52 -11.93 2.63 12.11
CA ALA A 52 -11.82 3.38 13.36
C ALA A 52 -10.54 3.03 14.13
N ILE A 53 -10.19 1.74 14.24
CA ILE A 53 -8.95 1.32 14.91
C ILE A 53 -7.73 1.79 14.13
N GLN A 54 -7.74 1.65 12.81
CA GLN A 54 -6.66 2.16 11.95
C GLN A 54 -6.50 3.68 12.13
N ALA A 55 -7.61 4.43 12.24
CA ALA A 55 -7.57 5.85 12.47
C ALA A 55 -6.96 6.23 13.84
N LEU A 56 -7.38 5.54 14.91
CA LEU A 56 -6.85 5.73 16.26
C LEU A 56 -5.36 5.39 16.35
N SER A 57 -4.88 4.45 15.51
CA SER A 57 -3.48 4.06 15.45
C SER A 57 -2.53 5.17 15.00
N ILE A 58 -3.05 6.25 14.41
CA ILE A 58 -2.25 7.45 14.10
C ILE A 58 -1.86 8.23 15.37
N ILE A 59 -2.69 8.24 16.41
CA ILE A 59 -2.51 9.13 17.57
C ILE A 59 -1.12 8.94 18.22
N PRO A 60 -0.65 7.72 18.49
CA PRO A 60 0.72 7.50 19.00
C PRO A 60 1.82 8.07 18.10
N ILE A 61 1.64 8.01 16.77
CA ILE A 61 2.60 8.52 15.78
C ILE A 61 2.64 10.06 15.78
N LEU A 62 1.48 10.70 15.90
CA LEU A 62 1.41 12.16 16.03
C LEU A 62 2.04 12.66 17.33
N ILE A 63 1.75 11.99 18.46
CA ILE A 63 2.37 12.30 19.75
C ILE A 63 3.89 12.15 19.64
N LEU A 64 4.36 11.06 19.05
CA LEU A 64 5.79 10.84 18.83
C LEU A 64 6.40 11.96 17.97
N THR A 65 5.72 12.39 16.91
CA THR A 65 6.17 13.50 16.06
C THR A 65 6.30 14.80 16.84
N LEU A 66 5.31 15.13 17.68
CA LEU A 66 5.32 16.33 18.52
C LEU A 66 6.42 16.30 19.59
N VAL A 67 6.68 15.13 20.17
CA VAL A 67 7.73 14.95 21.18
C VAL A 67 9.12 15.08 20.58
N VAL A 68 9.33 14.49 19.39
CA VAL A 68 10.63 14.50 18.70
C VAL A 68 10.89 15.83 17.99
N GLN A 69 9.89 16.38 17.31
CA GLN A 69 9.98 17.64 16.58
C GLN A 69 9.33 18.78 17.36
N ARG A 70 10.17 19.66 17.93
CA ARG A 70 9.70 20.89 18.59
C ARG A 70 9.11 21.92 17.61
N GLN A 71 9.33 21.76 16.31
CA GLN A 71 8.80 22.62 15.26
C GLN A 71 8.19 21.76 14.16
N ILE A 72 6.88 21.94 13.91
CA ILE A 72 6.14 21.27 12.85
C ILE A 72 5.95 22.25 11.70
N SER A 73 6.06 21.77 10.46
CA SER A 73 5.84 22.61 9.30
C SER A 73 4.37 22.97 9.14
N ILE A 74 4.07 24.26 8.92
CA ILE A 74 2.70 24.75 8.66
C ILE A 74 2.06 24.00 7.48
N THR A 75 2.86 23.68 6.47
CA THR A 75 2.43 22.89 5.31
C THR A 75 1.92 21.50 5.67
N PHE A 76 2.49 20.85 6.69
CA PHE A 76 2.04 19.54 7.17
C PHE A 76 0.71 19.66 7.91
N ILE A 77 0.61 20.63 8.82
CA ILE A 77 -0.63 20.91 9.56
C ILE A 77 -1.76 21.21 8.58
N PHE A 78 -1.52 22.09 7.61
CA PHE A 78 -2.49 22.42 6.57
C PHE A 78 -2.91 21.18 5.76
N ALA A 79 -1.95 20.34 5.33
CA ALA A 79 -2.27 19.12 4.59
C ALA A 79 -3.11 18.12 5.39
N VAL A 80 -2.84 17.97 6.69
CA VAL A 80 -3.64 17.11 7.59
C VAL A 80 -5.06 17.69 7.78
N ILE A 81 -5.18 19.00 8.01
CA ILE A 81 -6.49 19.66 8.15
C ILE A 81 -7.32 19.50 6.89
N VAL A 82 -6.73 19.76 5.71
CA VAL A 82 -7.42 19.57 4.42
C VAL A 82 -7.85 18.12 4.23
N SER A 83 -6.99 17.15 4.56
CA SER A 83 -7.32 15.73 4.50
C SER A 83 -8.50 15.34 5.39
N ILE A 84 -8.53 15.85 6.62
CA ILE A 84 -9.62 15.62 7.56
C ILE A 84 -10.91 16.31 7.06
N ALA A 85 -10.82 17.53 6.54
CA ALA A 85 -11.96 18.25 5.97
C ALA A 85 -12.58 17.48 4.80
N ILE A 86 -11.78 16.90 3.90
CA ILE A 86 -12.27 16.06 2.80
C ILE A 86 -13.02 14.84 3.35
N CYS A 87 -12.50 14.18 4.38
CA CYS A 87 -13.14 13.03 5.02
C CYS A 87 -14.49 13.39 5.67
N ILE A 88 -14.58 14.57 6.31
CA ILE A 88 -15.81 15.06 6.96
C ILE A 88 -16.84 15.46 5.91
N ILE A 89 -16.44 16.22 4.89
CA ILE A 89 -17.35 16.71 3.83
C ILE A 89 -17.94 15.55 3.02
N ASN A 90 -17.15 14.50 2.76
CA ASN A 90 -17.61 13.30 2.05
C ASN A 90 -18.27 12.25 2.97
N GLU A 91 -18.45 12.52 4.27
CA GLU A 91 -19.08 11.62 5.25
C GLU A 91 -18.58 10.15 5.24
N SER A 92 -17.30 9.94 4.90
CA SER A 92 -16.76 8.61 4.55
C SER A 92 -15.47 8.28 5.31
N VAL A 93 -15.61 7.46 6.36
CA VAL A 93 -14.52 7.14 7.31
C VAL A 93 -13.32 6.46 6.64
N TYR A 94 -13.53 5.68 5.58
CA TYR A 94 -12.44 5.00 4.86
C TYR A 94 -11.51 5.96 4.09
N MET A 95 -11.94 7.20 3.83
CA MET A 95 -11.09 8.23 3.21
C MET A 95 -9.96 8.70 4.14
N PHE A 96 -10.03 8.34 5.43
CA PHE A 96 -8.98 8.59 6.41
C PHE A 96 -7.63 7.94 6.05
N SER A 97 -7.62 6.95 5.15
CA SER A 97 -6.40 6.39 4.55
C SER A 97 -5.45 7.46 3.99
N GLY A 98 -5.97 8.52 3.35
CA GLY A 98 -5.15 9.63 2.86
C GLY A 98 -4.43 10.39 3.99
N THR A 99 -5.13 10.62 5.11
CA THR A 99 -4.55 11.24 6.31
C THR A 99 -3.46 10.35 6.92
N MET A 100 -3.71 9.03 7.01
CA MET A 100 -2.70 8.06 7.45
C MET A 100 -1.43 8.13 6.60
N MET A 101 -1.56 8.18 5.28
CA MET A 101 -0.42 8.29 4.36
C MET A 101 0.41 9.54 4.64
N ILE A 102 -0.22 10.72 4.73
CA ILE A 102 0.47 11.99 4.99
C ILE A 102 1.24 11.94 6.31
N VAL A 103 0.59 11.50 7.39
CA VAL A 103 1.20 11.45 8.73
C VAL A 103 2.36 10.46 8.77
N PHE A 104 2.19 9.26 8.21
CA PHE A 104 3.27 8.26 8.18
C PHE A 104 4.47 8.73 7.38
N ILE A 105 4.26 9.27 6.17
CA ILE A 105 5.36 9.76 5.32
C ILE A 105 6.12 10.88 6.04
N TYR A 106 5.40 11.82 6.66
CA TYR A 106 6.03 12.92 7.39
C TYR A 106 6.86 12.37 8.55
N THR A 107 6.26 11.55 9.40
CA THR A 107 6.91 11.07 10.62
C THR A 107 8.12 10.18 10.35
N LEU A 108 8.03 9.26 9.37
CA LEU A 108 9.15 8.40 8.98
C LEU A 108 10.34 9.22 8.46
N ASN A 109 10.09 10.31 7.73
CA ASN A 109 11.16 11.20 7.25
C ASN A 109 11.73 12.09 8.35
N SER A 110 10.92 12.43 9.35
CA SER A 110 11.23 13.38 10.41
C SER A 110 12.09 12.84 11.56
N ILE A 111 11.91 11.58 11.95
CA ILE A 111 12.57 11.01 13.14
C ILE A 111 13.92 10.38 12.76
N PRO A 112 15.05 10.76 13.38
CA PRO A 112 16.35 10.15 13.07
C PRO A 112 16.43 8.67 13.50
N ASP A 113 17.32 7.91 12.86
CA ASP A 113 17.75 6.56 13.30
C ASP A 113 16.66 5.49 13.51
N ILE A 114 15.58 5.53 12.74
CA ILE A 114 14.58 4.44 12.69
C ILE A 114 15.18 3.20 12.00
N ASP A 115 15.05 2.03 12.62
CA ASP A 115 15.40 0.75 12.00
C ASP A 115 14.25 0.20 11.13
N TYR A 116 14.22 0.66 9.89
CA TYR A 116 13.24 0.24 8.88
C TYR A 116 13.27 -1.25 8.57
N GLN A 117 14.45 -1.89 8.63
CA GLN A 117 14.59 -3.31 8.33
C GLN A 117 14.01 -4.18 9.44
N LYS A 118 14.16 -3.76 10.70
CA LYS A 118 13.48 -4.38 11.84
C LYS A 118 11.96 -4.21 11.75
N MET A 119 11.47 -3.03 11.37
CA MET A 119 10.04 -2.81 11.12
C MET A 119 9.48 -3.78 10.08
N LEU A 120 10.07 -3.83 8.88
CA LEU A 120 9.61 -4.71 7.79
C LEU A 120 9.66 -6.19 8.17
N LYS A 121 10.66 -6.65 8.93
CA LYS A 121 10.75 -8.03 9.41
C LYS A 121 9.59 -8.40 10.34
N TRP A 122 9.27 -7.53 11.29
CA TRP A 122 8.15 -7.76 12.21
C TRP A 122 6.82 -7.76 11.47
N ILE A 123 6.61 -6.79 10.57
CA ILE A 123 5.41 -6.75 9.71
C ILE A 123 5.28 -8.04 8.90
N ALA A 124 6.35 -8.48 8.23
CA ALA A 124 6.33 -9.69 7.42
C ALA A 124 6.06 -10.94 8.26
N PHE A 125 6.62 -11.03 9.47
CA PHE A 125 6.36 -12.13 10.38
C PHE A 125 4.90 -12.16 10.82
N THR A 126 4.36 -11.03 11.26
CA THR A 126 2.97 -10.96 11.75
C THR A 126 1.97 -11.18 10.62
N SER A 127 2.19 -10.61 9.44
CA SER A 127 1.28 -10.76 8.31
C SER A 127 1.29 -12.18 7.74
N MET A 128 2.47 -12.81 7.60
CA MET A 128 2.57 -14.20 7.15
C MET A 128 1.95 -15.18 8.16
N THR A 129 2.18 -14.98 9.47
CA THR A 129 1.62 -15.86 10.51
C THR A 129 0.11 -15.74 10.61
N THR A 130 -0.44 -14.53 10.65
CA THR A 130 -1.90 -14.31 10.74
C THR A 130 -2.62 -14.74 9.46
N PHE A 131 -2.08 -14.43 8.27
CA PHE A 131 -2.62 -14.96 7.01
C PHE A 131 -2.57 -16.49 6.96
N GLY A 132 -1.43 -17.08 7.35
CA GLY A 132 -1.26 -18.53 7.44
C GLY A 132 -2.22 -19.19 8.42
N MET A 133 -2.53 -18.54 9.55
CA MET A 133 -3.54 -19.01 10.51
C MET A 133 -4.94 -19.01 9.90
N VAL A 134 -5.36 -17.94 9.22
CA VAL A 134 -6.68 -17.87 8.57
C VAL A 134 -6.82 -18.95 7.48
N VAL A 135 -5.82 -19.06 6.61
CA VAL A 135 -5.80 -20.09 5.56
C VAL A 135 -5.75 -21.50 6.17
N GLY A 136 -4.94 -21.71 7.21
CA GLY A 136 -4.84 -22.99 7.90
C GLY A 136 -6.14 -23.42 8.57
N ILE A 137 -6.82 -22.50 9.25
CA ILE A 137 -8.16 -22.73 9.83
C ILE A 137 -9.13 -23.11 8.72
N ASN A 138 -9.16 -22.36 7.60
CA ASN A 138 -10.02 -22.69 6.47
C ASN A 138 -9.76 -24.09 5.91
N LEU A 139 -8.50 -24.49 5.76
CA LEU A 139 -8.14 -25.80 5.23
C LEU A 139 -8.47 -26.95 6.20
N LEU A 140 -8.39 -26.72 7.52
CA LEU A 140 -8.63 -27.75 8.53
C LEU A 140 -10.11 -27.89 8.90
N THR A 141 -10.87 -26.79 8.96
CA THR A 141 -12.26 -26.78 9.46
C THR A 141 -13.29 -26.48 8.38
N GLY A 142 -12.87 -26.04 7.19
CA GLY A 142 -13.77 -25.51 6.16
C GLY A 142 -14.34 -24.13 6.51
N TRP A 143 -13.95 -23.50 7.62
CA TRP A 143 -14.48 -22.21 8.03
C TRP A 143 -14.19 -21.11 7.00
N GLY A 144 -15.22 -20.37 6.59
CA GLY A 144 -15.08 -19.31 5.58
C GLY A 144 -14.80 -19.82 4.16
N SER A 145 -15.13 -21.09 3.85
CA SER A 145 -15.07 -21.63 2.50
C SER A 145 -16.24 -21.13 1.65
N ASN A 146 -16.25 -19.84 1.33
CA ASN A 146 -17.17 -19.34 0.33
C ASN A 146 -16.63 -19.77 -1.04
N ASN A 147 -17.23 -20.84 -1.59
CA ASN A 147 -17.01 -21.21 -2.98
C ASN A 147 -17.85 -20.27 -3.83
N TYR A 148 -17.19 -19.37 -4.54
CA TYR A 148 -17.85 -18.47 -5.47
C TYR A 148 -17.93 -19.16 -6.83
N GLU A 149 -19.15 -19.34 -7.31
CA GLU A 149 -19.42 -19.65 -8.70
C GLU A 149 -19.60 -18.34 -9.45
N MET A 150 -18.71 -18.08 -10.40
CA MET A 150 -18.82 -16.90 -11.27
C MET A 150 -18.96 -17.35 -12.71
N TRP A 151 -19.99 -16.84 -13.38
CA TRP A 151 -20.13 -16.95 -14.83
C TRP A 151 -19.10 -16.05 -15.49
N ARG A 152 -18.19 -16.63 -16.28
CA ARG A 152 -17.33 -15.89 -17.20
C ARG A 152 -17.68 -16.27 -18.64
N VAL A 153 -17.14 -15.51 -19.58
CA VAL A 153 -17.35 -15.65 -21.03
C VAL A 153 -17.28 -17.11 -21.50
N ASP A 154 -16.40 -17.94 -20.90
CA ASP A 154 -16.18 -19.35 -21.28
C ASP A 154 -16.77 -20.39 -20.31
N GLY A 155 -17.65 -19.99 -19.37
CA GLY A 155 -18.36 -20.89 -18.46
C GLY A 155 -18.21 -20.58 -16.96
N PHE A 156 -18.74 -21.47 -16.12
CA PHE A 156 -18.68 -21.35 -14.65
C PHE A 156 -17.27 -21.66 -14.12
N ILE A 157 -16.74 -20.73 -13.34
CA ILE A 157 -15.45 -20.92 -12.64
C ILE A 157 -15.72 -20.94 -11.14
N PHE A 158 -15.21 -21.97 -10.48
CA PHE A 158 -15.23 -22.12 -9.03
C PHE A 158 -14.00 -21.45 -8.42
N ARG A 159 -14.23 -20.53 -7.50
CA ARG A 159 -13.18 -19.75 -6.83
C ARG A 159 -13.31 -19.92 -5.32
N LYS A 160 -12.22 -20.25 -4.65
CA LYS A 160 -12.18 -20.33 -3.18
C LYS A 160 -11.65 -19.02 -2.60
N SER A 161 -12.27 -18.53 -1.53
CA SER A 161 -11.79 -17.37 -0.79
C SER A 161 -10.75 -17.69 0.31
N LEU A 162 -10.48 -18.97 0.57
CA LEU A 162 -9.48 -19.44 1.55
C LEU A 162 -9.67 -18.85 2.96
N GLY A 163 -10.91 -18.70 3.42
CA GLY A 163 -11.24 -18.11 4.73
C GLY A 163 -11.42 -16.60 4.73
N PHE A 164 -11.28 -15.95 3.57
CA PHE A 164 -11.53 -14.52 3.40
C PHE A 164 -12.90 -14.23 2.79
N SER A 165 -13.26 -12.95 2.79
CA SER A 165 -14.54 -12.43 2.29
C SER A 165 -14.71 -12.69 0.80
N GLN A 166 -13.66 -12.54 0.00
CA GLN A 166 -13.67 -12.76 -1.45
C GLN A 166 -12.31 -13.22 -1.94
N PRO A 167 -12.23 -13.97 -3.06
CA PRO A 167 -10.95 -14.42 -3.63
C PRO A 167 -9.99 -13.28 -4.01
N ASN A 168 -10.53 -12.10 -4.38
CA ASN A 168 -9.72 -10.92 -4.68
C ASN A 168 -9.12 -10.33 -3.40
N ALA A 169 -9.88 -10.28 -2.30
CA ALA A 169 -9.38 -9.83 -0.99
C ALA A 169 -8.24 -10.71 -0.48
N THR A 170 -8.33 -12.04 -0.66
CA THR A 170 -7.25 -12.99 -0.35
C THR A 170 -5.96 -12.63 -1.08
N MET A 171 -6.05 -12.40 -2.40
CA MET A 171 -4.88 -12.07 -3.21
C MET A 171 -4.32 -10.68 -2.94
N LEU A 172 -5.18 -9.73 -2.55
CA LEU A 172 -4.75 -8.39 -2.16
C LEU A 172 -3.99 -8.39 -0.83
N LEU A 173 -4.46 -9.16 0.15
CA LEU A 173 -3.74 -9.38 1.41
C LEU A 173 -2.42 -10.14 1.18
N TRP A 174 -2.43 -11.15 0.31
CA TRP A 174 -1.21 -11.83 -0.12
C TRP A 174 -0.22 -10.88 -0.78
N LEU A 175 -0.69 -9.98 -1.66
CA LEU A 175 0.14 -8.94 -2.28
C LEU A 175 0.80 -8.04 -1.23
N SER A 176 0.09 -7.66 -0.16
CA SER A 176 0.67 -6.88 0.95
C SER A 176 1.83 -7.61 1.64
N ILE A 177 1.69 -8.93 1.84
CA ILE A 177 2.77 -9.77 2.37
C ILE A 177 3.96 -9.79 1.41
N VAL A 178 3.71 -9.97 0.11
CA VAL A 178 4.75 -9.96 -0.93
C VAL A 178 5.49 -8.62 -0.99
N LEU A 179 4.78 -7.50 -0.99
CA LEU A 179 5.35 -6.15 -0.96
C LEU A 179 6.28 -5.99 0.26
N THR A 180 5.85 -6.46 1.42
CA THR A 180 6.65 -6.38 2.65
C THR A 180 7.91 -7.24 2.58
N ILE A 181 7.76 -8.52 2.22
CA ILE A 181 8.86 -9.49 2.19
C ILE A 181 9.93 -9.08 1.17
N CYS A 182 9.51 -8.62 0.00
CA CYS A 182 10.42 -8.19 -1.06
C CYS A 182 11.13 -6.85 -0.74
N SER A 183 10.53 -6.02 0.11
CA SER A 183 11.15 -4.77 0.60
C SER A 183 12.32 -5.06 1.56
N ILE A 184 12.31 -6.18 2.28
CA ILE A 184 13.40 -6.58 3.18
C ILE A 184 14.70 -6.82 2.38
N TYR A 185 15.80 -6.28 2.89
CA TYR A 185 17.11 -6.53 2.30
C TYR A 185 17.60 -7.94 2.67
N ARG A 186 17.67 -8.83 1.68
CA ARG A 186 18.26 -10.18 1.81
C ARG A 186 19.31 -10.43 0.74
N LYS A 187 20.42 -11.07 1.13
CA LYS A 187 21.49 -11.53 0.23
C LYS A 187 21.03 -12.62 -0.75
N SER A 188 19.99 -13.38 -0.40
CA SER A 188 19.42 -14.46 -1.22
C SER A 188 18.05 -14.10 -1.79
N GLN A 189 17.94 -13.02 -2.58
CA GLN A 189 16.66 -12.67 -3.21
C GLN A 189 16.19 -13.67 -4.25
N ARG A 190 17.08 -14.35 -5.00
CA ARG A 190 16.63 -15.32 -6.01
C ARG A 190 15.76 -16.44 -5.42
N LEU A 191 16.19 -17.01 -4.30
CA LEU A 191 15.42 -18.04 -3.60
C LEU A 191 14.12 -17.47 -3.03
N LEU A 192 14.14 -16.22 -2.53
CA LEU A 192 12.94 -15.53 -2.08
C LEU A 192 11.94 -15.30 -3.23
N THR A 193 12.42 -14.86 -4.40
CA THR A 193 11.61 -14.64 -5.60
C THR A 193 11.00 -15.94 -6.10
N ILE A 194 11.76 -17.04 -6.10
CA ILE A 194 11.23 -18.37 -6.45
C ILE A 194 10.15 -18.79 -5.43
N PHE A 195 10.42 -18.64 -4.13
CA PHE A 195 9.45 -18.94 -3.08
C PHE A 195 8.15 -18.14 -3.27
N VAL A 196 8.26 -16.83 -3.47
CA VAL A 196 7.11 -15.93 -3.72
C VAL A 196 6.36 -16.35 -4.98
N GLY A 197 7.05 -16.68 -6.08
CA GLY A 197 6.41 -17.13 -7.31
C GLY A 197 5.62 -18.43 -7.13
N VAL A 198 6.24 -19.43 -6.48
CA VAL A 198 5.60 -20.73 -6.21
C VAL A 198 4.42 -20.59 -5.27
N SER A 199 4.56 -19.84 -4.16
CA SER A 199 3.47 -19.65 -3.21
C SER A 199 2.33 -18.82 -3.81
N THR A 200 2.63 -17.82 -4.63
CA THR A 200 1.61 -17.05 -5.37
C THR A 200 0.85 -17.94 -6.34
N TYR A 201 1.54 -18.81 -7.08
CA TYR A 201 0.89 -19.78 -7.97
C TYR A 201 -0.01 -20.76 -7.21
N PHE A 202 0.42 -21.23 -6.04
CA PHE A 202 -0.42 -22.07 -5.18
C PHE A 202 -1.71 -21.37 -4.76
N ILE A 203 -1.63 -20.12 -4.27
CA ILE A 203 -2.82 -19.35 -3.90
C ILE A 203 -3.69 -19.05 -5.12
N TYR A 204 -3.09 -18.75 -6.28
CA TYR A 204 -3.80 -18.55 -7.54
C TYR A 204 -4.61 -19.79 -7.95
N SER A 205 -4.05 -21.00 -7.78
CA SER A 205 -4.75 -22.24 -8.13
C SER A 205 -6.11 -22.39 -7.42
N GLN A 206 -6.24 -21.80 -6.22
CA GLN A 206 -7.46 -21.84 -5.42
C GLN A 206 -8.36 -20.61 -5.65
N THR A 207 -7.77 -19.41 -5.75
CA THR A 207 -8.52 -18.14 -5.82
C THR A 207 -8.90 -17.71 -7.23
N GLN A 208 -8.14 -18.15 -8.25
CA GLN A 208 -8.29 -17.78 -9.67
C GLN A 208 -8.36 -16.25 -9.90
N SER A 209 -7.73 -15.46 -9.02
CA SER A 209 -7.59 -14.01 -9.18
C SER A 209 -6.36 -13.68 -10.04
N ARG A 210 -6.62 -13.26 -11.28
CA ARG A 210 -5.62 -13.15 -12.36
C ARG A 210 -4.74 -11.91 -12.21
N THR A 211 -5.33 -10.77 -11.87
CA THR A 211 -4.70 -9.45 -11.86
C THR A 211 -3.52 -9.37 -10.90
N SER A 212 -3.74 -9.60 -9.61
CA SER A 212 -2.67 -9.59 -8.61
C SER A 212 -1.61 -10.65 -8.89
N THR A 213 -2.02 -11.83 -9.37
CA THR A 213 -1.10 -12.91 -9.74
C THR A 213 -0.19 -12.48 -10.88
N TYR A 214 -0.74 -11.93 -11.96
CA TYR A 214 0.05 -11.52 -13.13
C TYR A 214 1.06 -10.45 -12.78
N VAL A 215 0.68 -9.45 -11.97
CA VAL A 215 1.61 -8.40 -11.53
C VAL A 215 2.74 -8.98 -10.67
N ILE A 216 2.43 -9.86 -9.70
CA ILE A 216 3.46 -10.51 -8.85
C ILE A 216 4.39 -11.39 -9.69
N MET A 217 3.84 -12.16 -10.64
CA MET A 217 4.64 -13.03 -11.50
C MET A 217 5.53 -12.22 -12.44
N LEU A 218 5.04 -11.10 -12.98
CA LEU A 218 5.84 -10.18 -13.80
C LEU A 218 6.97 -9.55 -12.99
N TYR A 219 6.72 -9.17 -11.73
CA TYR A 219 7.75 -8.73 -10.81
C TYR A 219 8.82 -9.82 -10.59
N CYS A 220 8.40 -11.06 -10.33
CA CYS A 220 9.31 -12.17 -10.11
C CYS A 220 10.17 -12.47 -11.35
N LEU A 221 9.56 -12.51 -12.53
CA LEU A 221 10.24 -12.71 -13.81
C LEU A 221 11.25 -11.58 -14.07
N SER A 222 10.87 -10.32 -13.84
CA SER A 222 11.74 -9.17 -14.01
C SER A 222 13.00 -9.28 -13.15
N ILE A 223 12.87 -9.69 -11.88
CA ILE A 223 14.03 -9.91 -11.00
C ILE A 223 14.91 -11.05 -11.49
N LEU A 224 14.32 -12.15 -11.95
CA LEU A 224 15.09 -13.29 -12.46
C LEU A 224 15.89 -12.94 -13.72
N ILE A 225 15.28 -12.17 -14.65
CA ILE A 225 15.91 -11.72 -15.90
C ILE A 225 17.05 -10.73 -15.62
N ILE A 226 16.79 -9.69 -14.81
CA ILE A 226 17.79 -8.65 -14.50
C ILE A 226 18.91 -9.21 -13.60
N GLY A 227 18.61 -10.23 -12.79
CA GLY A 227 19.59 -10.97 -12.03
C GLY A 227 20.29 -10.12 -10.96
N LYS A 228 21.63 -10.02 -11.02
CA LYS A 228 22.41 -9.29 -10.00
C LYS A 228 22.26 -7.76 -10.13
N HIS A 229 21.96 -7.26 -11.33
CA HIS A 229 21.78 -5.83 -11.59
C HIS A 229 20.56 -5.22 -10.90
N VAL A 230 19.67 -6.06 -10.36
CA VAL A 230 18.49 -5.63 -9.59
C VAL A 230 18.86 -4.75 -8.38
N TYR A 231 20.09 -4.90 -7.86
CA TYR A 231 20.61 -4.11 -6.74
C TYR A 231 21.35 -2.84 -7.16
N ASP A 232 21.56 -2.64 -8.46
CA ASP A 232 22.21 -1.45 -8.96
C ASP A 232 21.33 -0.23 -8.68
N ARG A 233 21.98 0.88 -8.31
CA ARG A 233 21.28 2.13 -8.03
C ARG A 233 21.07 2.88 -9.32
N VAL A 234 19.84 3.32 -9.52
CA VAL A 234 19.46 4.19 -10.62
C VAL A 234 19.80 5.63 -10.26
N GLY A 235 20.18 6.42 -11.27
CA GLY A 235 20.47 7.85 -11.09
C GLY A 235 19.30 8.60 -10.46
N LYS A 236 19.61 9.67 -9.70
CA LYS A 236 18.60 10.45 -8.96
C LYS A 236 17.49 10.99 -9.86
N THR A 237 17.87 11.57 -10.99
CA THR A 237 16.92 12.15 -11.96
C THR A 237 15.98 11.09 -12.51
N LEU A 238 16.52 9.93 -12.93
CA LEU A 238 15.71 8.86 -13.49
C LEU A 238 14.81 8.21 -12.43
N SER A 239 15.30 8.00 -11.19
CA SER A 239 14.49 7.47 -10.09
C SER A 239 13.31 8.39 -9.78
N LYS A 240 13.56 9.71 -9.65
CA LYS A 240 12.51 10.71 -9.46
C LYS A 240 11.50 10.71 -10.60
N LEU A 241 12.00 10.77 -11.83
CA LEU A 241 11.17 10.81 -13.04
C LEU A 241 10.23 9.60 -13.10
N VAL A 242 10.78 8.39 -12.91
CA VAL A 242 9.99 7.16 -12.94
C VAL A 242 8.94 7.14 -11.82
N CYS A 243 9.32 7.49 -10.59
CA CYS A 243 8.38 7.49 -9.46
C CYS A 243 7.27 8.54 -9.58
N ILE A 244 7.53 9.68 -10.24
CA ILE A 244 6.53 10.74 -10.46
C ILE A 244 5.62 10.40 -11.65
N ILE A 245 6.19 9.92 -12.76
CA ILE A 245 5.44 9.66 -13.98
C ILE A 245 4.52 8.44 -13.82
N LEU A 246 4.95 7.38 -13.11
CA LEU A 246 4.19 6.14 -12.98
C LEU A 246 2.73 6.35 -12.49
N PRO A 247 2.48 7.02 -11.34
CA PRO A 247 1.12 7.27 -10.87
C PRO A 247 0.27 8.09 -11.86
N ILE A 248 0.88 9.09 -12.51
CA ILE A 248 0.19 9.95 -13.48
C ILE A 248 -0.17 9.15 -14.73
N LEU A 249 0.77 8.36 -15.25
CA LEU A 249 0.58 7.53 -16.43
C LEU A 249 -0.55 6.53 -16.22
N PHE A 250 -0.55 5.80 -15.10
CA PHE A 250 -1.61 4.83 -14.80
C PHE A 250 -2.96 5.49 -14.54
N PHE A 251 -2.99 6.68 -13.92
CA PHE A 251 -4.21 7.46 -13.82
C PHE A 251 -4.74 7.87 -15.21
N LEU A 252 -3.88 8.36 -16.09
CA LEU A 252 -4.26 8.75 -17.46
C LEU A 252 -4.72 7.56 -18.29
N ILE A 253 -4.08 6.39 -18.17
CA ILE A 253 -4.54 5.16 -18.83
C ILE A 253 -5.93 4.76 -18.31
N SER A 254 -6.14 4.85 -16.99
CA SER A 254 -7.45 4.58 -16.38
C SER A 254 -8.52 5.54 -16.89
N PHE A 255 -8.20 6.82 -16.93
CA PHE A 255 -9.09 7.86 -17.45
C PHE A 255 -9.38 7.69 -18.94
N TYR A 256 -8.36 7.34 -19.74
CA TYR A 256 -8.51 7.04 -21.16
C TYR A 256 -9.46 5.87 -21.40
N SER A 257 -9.35 4.82 -20.58
CA SER A 257 -10.23 3.65 -20.66
C SER A 257 -11.71 3.95 -20.37
N LEU A 258 -11.97 5.06 -19.66
CA LEU A 258 -13.32 5.54 -19.37
C LEU A 258 -13.97 6.22 -20.57
N LEU A 259 -13.20 6.98 -21.35
CA LEU A 259 -13.74 7.87 -22.39
C LEU A 259 -13.75 7.26 -23.79
N HIS A 260 -12.93 6.25 -24.04
CA HIS A 260 -12.75 5.68 -25.37
C HIS A 260 -13.32 4.27 -25.50
N PRO A 261 -13.85 3.91 -26.68
CA PRO A 261 -14.33 2.56 -26.93
C PRO A 261 -13.21 1.55 -26.71
N TYR A 262 -13.52 0.50 -25.95
CA TYR A 262 -12.60 -0.59 -25.69
C TYR A 262 -12.68 -1.65 -26.80
N SER A 263 -11.62 -2.42 -26.96
CA SER A 263 -11.68 -3.63 -27.79
C SER A 263 -12.31 -4.77 -27.00
N GLU A 264 -13.14 -5.59 -27.65
CA GLU A 264 -13.77 -6.76 -27.03
C GLU A 264 -12.74 -7.74 -26.47
N TRP A 265 -11.60 -7.90 -27.15
CA TRP A 265 -10.49 -8.72 -26.67
C TRP A 265 -9.92 -8.20 -25.34
N LEU A 266 -9.69 -6.89 -25.22
CA LEU A 266 -9.18 -6.28 -23.99
C LEU A 266 -10.23 -6.34 -22.87
N ASN A 267 -11.51 -6.15 -23.20
CA ASN A 267 -12.61 -6.28 -22.25
C ASN A 267 -12.72 -7.72 -21.73
N ALA A 268 -12.63 -8.73 -22.60
CA ALA A 268 -12.62 -10.14 -22.21
C ALA A 268 -11.39 -10.47 -21.32
N LEU A 269 -10.22 -9.92 -21.65
CA LEU A 269 -9.01 -10.09 -20.83
C LEU A 269 -9.19 -9.53 -19.42
N LEU A 270 -9.83 -8.37 -19.30
CA LEU A 270 -10.18 -7.72 -18.03
C LEU A 270 -11.54 -8.17 -17.46
N SER A 271 -12.09 -9.29 -17.94
CA SER A 271 -13.34 -9.89 -17.44
C SER A 271 -14.55 -8.96 -17.45
N GLY A 272 -14.71 -8.13 -18.49
CA GLY A 272 -15.85 -7.21 -18.64
C GLY A 272 -15.74 -5.91 -17.83
N ARG A 273 -14.60 -5.64 -17.19
CA ARG A 273 -14.44 -4.46 -16.34
C ARG A 273 -14.46 -3.14 -17.11
N LEU A 274 -13.98 -3.11 -18.35
CA LEU A 274 -13.99 -1.89 -19.16
C LEU A 274 -15.41 -1.46 -19.52
N SER A 275 -16.27 -2.42 -19.89
CA SER A 275 -17.70 -2.17 -20.11
C SER A 275 -18.39 -1.64 -18.85
N LEU A 276 -18.07 -2.20 -17.68
CA LEU A 276 -18.63 -1.74 -16.41
C LEU A 276 -18.20 -0.30 -16.10
N TYR A 277 -16.93 0.05 -16.31
CA TYR A 277 -16.44 1.40 -16.04
C TYR A 277 -17.18 2.47 -16.86
N GLN A 278 -17.44 2.18 -18.14
CA GLN A 278 -18.20 3.08 -19.01
C GLN A 278 -19.66 3.20 -18.56
N GLN A 279 -20.32 2.08 -18.24
CA GLN A 279 -21.70 2.10 -17.73
C GLN A 279 -21.84 2.94 -16.46
N PHE A 280 -20.87 2.83 -15.54
CA PHE A 280 -20.83 3.64 -14.33
C PHE A 280 -20.62 5.13 -14.63
N TYR A 281 -19.74 5.46 -15.57
CA TYR A 281 -19.53 6.83 -16.02
C TYR A 281 -20.77 7.44 -16.67
N ASP A 282 -21.45 6.69 -17.54
CA ASP A 282 -22.66 7.17 -18.22
C ASP A 282 -23.82 7.39 -17.25
N THR A 283 -23.86 6.62 -16.15
CA THR A 283 -24.93 6.71 -15.14
C THR A 283 -24.70 7.85 -14.14
N TYR A 284 -23.48 7.98 -13.63
CA TYR A 284 -23.19 8.89 -12.52
C TYR A 284 -22.36 10.11 -12.95
N GLY A 285 -21.52 10.00 -13.97
CA GLY A 285 -20.61 11.08 -14.36
C GLY A 285 -19.50 11.33 -13.34
N ILE A 286 -18.79 12.47 -13.49
CA ILE A 286 -17.69 12.87 -12.60
C ILE A 286 -18.18 13.98 -11.66
N HIS A 287 -18.04 13.75 -10.36
CA HIS A 287 -18.43 14.70 -9.32
C HIS A 287 -17.24 15.24 -8.54
N LEU A 288 -17.42 16.42 -7.94
CA LEU A 288 -16.41 17.05 -7.09
C LEU A 288 -16.25 16.29 -5.75
N LEU A 289 -17.37 15.84 -5.19
CA LEU A 289 -17.51 15.09 -3.94
C LEU A 289 -17.87 13.62 -4.23
N ASN A 290 -18.05 12.84 -3.18
CA ASN A 290 -18.35 11.41 -3.28
C ASN A 290 -19.72 11.09 -3.91
N THR A 291 -19.81 9.88 -4.46
CA THR A 291 -21.07 9.24 -4.90
C THR A 291 -21.24 7.92 -4.14
N PRO A 292 -22.08 7.88 -3.10
CA PRO A 292 -22.20 6.72 -2.21
C PRO A 292 -22.63 5.42 -2.92
N GLU A 293 -23.38 5.53 -4.01
CA GLU A 293 -23.91 4.38 -4.76
C GLU A 293 -22.79 3.60 -5.46
N LEU A 294 -21.77 4.31 -5.95
CA LEU A 294 -20.60 3.75 -6.62
C LEU A 294 -19.62 3.09 -5.65
N GLU A 295 -19.68 3.42 -4.37
CA GLU A 295 -18.84 2.80 -3.35
C GLU A 295 -19.25 1.34 -3.10
N ASN A 296 -20.55 1.06 -3.16
CA ASN A 296 -21.10 -0.29 -2.98
C ASN A 296 -21.07 -1.11 -4.28
N ALA A 297 -20.81 -0.47 -5.41
CA ALA A 297 -20.62 -1.13 -6.68
C ALA A 297 -19.24 -1.82 -6.73
N MET A 298 -19.15 -3.00 -7.35
CA MET A 298 -17.89 -3.75 -7.54
C MET A 298 -16.96 -3.04 -8.53
N PHE A 299 -16.41 -1.91 -8.10
CA PHE A 299 -15.64 -0.99 -8.93
C PHE A 299 -14.13 -1.20 -8.73
N ASP A 300 -13.61 -2.25 -9.39
CA ASP A 300 -12.24 -2.77 -9.20
C ASP A 300 -11.16 -1.98 -10.00
N ASN A 301 -11.08 -0.66 -9.82
CA ASN A 301 -9.97 0.18 -10.31
C ASN A 301 -9.72 1.31 -9.32
N GLY A 302 -8.61 1.27 -8.58
CA GLY A 302 -8.30 2.25 -7.53
C GLY A 302 -8.22 3.70 -8.00
N TYR A 303 -7.82 3.96 -9.26
CA TYR A 303 -7.77 5.31 -9.84
C TYR A 303 -9.17 5.83 -10.17
N LEU A 304 -9.93 5.05 -10.94
CA LEU A 304 -11.29 5.44 -11.30
C LEU A 304 -12.21 5.45 -10.08
N GLN A 305 -11.97 4.58 -9.09
CA GLN A 305 -12.73 4.56 -7.84
C GLN A 305 -12.47 5.84 -7.06
N SER A 306 -11.21 6.30 -7.01
CA SER A 306 -10.92 7.60 -6.40
C SER A 306 -11.63 8.74 -7.14
N LEU A 307 -11.74 8.68 -8.47
CA LEU A 307 -12.35 9.74 -9.28
C LEU A 307 -13.87 9.76 -9.21
N LEU A 308 -14.52 8.62 -9.44
CA LEU A 308 -15.98 8.51 -9.56
C LEU A 308 -16.63 8.36 -8.19
N ALA A 309 -16.19 7.39 -7.37
CA ALA A 309 -16.82 7.10 -6.09
C ALA A 309 -16.45 8.14 -5.01
N LYS A 310 -15.22 8.67 -5.02
CA LYS A 310 -14.72 9.57 -3.96
C LYS A 310 -14.62 11.04 -4.35
N GLY A 311 -14.77 11.34 -5.63
CA GLY A 311 -14.74 12.68 -6.17
C GLY A 311 -13.34 13.19 -6.55
N VAL A 312 -13.35 14.25 -7.35
CA VAL A 312 -12.14 14.90 -7.89
C VAL A 312 -11.21 15.40 -6.79
N ILE A 313 -11.74 15.94 -5.68
CA ILE A 313 -10.91 16.52 -4.61
C ILE A 313 -10.03 15.44 -3.97
N PHE A 314 -10.61 14.29 -3.62
CA PHE A 314 -9.86 13.18 -3.03
C PHE A 314 -8.82 12.61 -4.01
N THR A 315 -9.18 12.53 -5.29
CA THR A 315 -8.26 12.06 -6.35
C THR A 315 -7.03 12.96 -6.48
N ILE A 316 -7.23 14.28 -6.51
CA ILE A 316 -6.12 15.24 -6.59
C ILE A 316 -5.23 15.11 -5.36
N GLN A 317 -5.83 14.99 -4.17
CA GLN A 317 -5.07 14.79 -2.93
C GLN A 317 -4.23 13.50 -2.98
N LEU A 318 -4.84 12.38 -3.40
CA LEU A 318 -4.17 11.08 -3.50
C LEU A 318 -3.00 11.13 -4.50
N LEU A 319 -3.22 11.68 -5.69
CA LEU A 319 -2.16 11.87 -6.69
C LEU A 319 -1.05 12.78 -6.16
N PHE A 320 -1.39 13.86 -5.46
CA PHE A 320 -0.42 14.75 -4.85
C PHE A 320 0.45 14.04 -3.80
N ILE A 321 -0.15 13.17 -2.96
CA ILE A 321 0.59 12.34 -2.00
C ILE A 321 1.56 11.41 -2.74
N LEU A 322 1.10 10.68 -3.75
CA LEU A 322 1.93 9.74 -4.52
C LEU A 322 3.09 10.45 -5.25
N ILE A 323 2.82 11.61 -5.86
CA ILE A 323 3.84 12.44 -6.52
C ILE A 323 4.84 12.99 -5.50
N SER A 324 4.36 13.47 -4.34
CA SER A 324 5.22 14.02 -3.27
C SER A 324 6.23 13.00 -2.74
N ILE A 325 5.84 11.73 -2.67
CA ILE A 325 6.73 10.63 -2.33
C ILE A 325 7.84 10.52 -3.39
N GLY A 326 7.47 10.51 -4.67
CA GLY A 326 8.41 10.48 -5.80
C GLY A 326 9.38 11.67 -5.83
N TRP A 327 8.93 12.87 -5.45
CA TRP A 327 9.79 14.07 -5.39
C TRP A 327 10.90 13.99 -4.34
N LYS A 328 10.62 13.31 -3.22
CA LYS A 328 11.57 13.09 -2.12
C LYS A 328 12.52 11.91 -2.38
N VAL A 329 12.32 11.13 -3.44
CA VAL A 329 13.23 10.06 -3.83
C VAL A 329 14.57 10.64 -4.25
N ASN A 330 15.67 10.03 -3.81
CA ASN A 330 16.98 10.29 -4.40
C ASN A 330 17.41 9.11 -5.29
N ARG A 331 18.32 8.25 -4.84
CA ARG A 331 18.73 7.05 -5.59
C ARG A 331 18.00 5.81 -5.09
N MET A 332 17.25 5.16 -5.97
CA MET A 332 16.61 3.86 -5.67
C MET A 332 17.33 2.72 -6.38
N ARG A 333 17.23 1.53 -5.80
CA ARG A 333 17.65 0.30 -6.48
C ARG A 333 16.57 -0.07 -7.50
N ILE A 334 16.96 -0.74 -8.58
CA ILE A 334 16.00 -1.25 -9.59
C ILE A 334 14.89 -2.08 -8.92
N LYS A 335 15.24 -2.92 -7.92
CA LYS A 335 14.27 -3.70 -7.14
C LYS A 335 13.16 -2.87 -6.50
N ASP A 336 13.52 -1.70 -5.98
CA ASP A 336 12.62 -0.85 -5.20
C ASP A 336 11.71 -0.07 -6.17
N ILE A 337 12.22 0.28 -7.36
CA ILE A 337 11.42 0.84 -8.47
C ILE A 337 10.42 -0.19 -9.00
N LEU A 338 10.84 -1.45 -9.20
CA LEU A 338 9.94 -2.53 -9.63
C LEU A 338 8.84 -2.80 -8.58
N LEU A 339 9.16 -2.75 -7.29
CA LEU A 339 8.18 -2.88 -6.21
C LEU A 339 7.16 -1.75 -6.23
N PHE A 340 7.62 -0.51 -6.40
CA PHE A 340 6.73 0.63 -6.55
C PHE A 340 5.85 0.51 -7.81
N GLY A 341 6.43 0.08 -8.93
CA GLY A 341 5.69 -0.20 -10.17
C GLY A 341 4.62 -1.27 -9.99
N MET A 342 4.89 -2.32 -9.21
CA MET A 342 3.89 -3.32 -8.82
C MET A 342 2.73 -2.70 -8.02
N TYR A 343 3.02 -1.86 -7.03
CA TYR A 343 1.99 -1.16 -6.23
C TYR A 343 1.13 -0.18 -7.05
N ILE A 344 1.73 0.52 -8.02
CA ILE A 344 1.00 1.45 -8.90
C ILE A 344 0.20 0.69 -9.97
N SER A 345 0.75 -0.38 -10.55
CA SER A 345 0.06 -1.14 -11.60
C SER A 345 -1.14 -1.94 -11.09
N ILE A 346 -1.08 -2.51 -9.88
CA ILE A 346 -2.21 -3.23 -9.29
C ILE A 346 -3.45 -2.32 -9.13
N ALA A 347 -3.23 -1.03 -8.89
CA ALA A 347 -4.30 -0.05 -8.72
C ALA A 347 -5.13 0.19 -9.99
N PHE A 348 -4.62 -0.17 -11.17
CA PHE A 348 -5.41 -0.14 -12.41
C PHE A 348 -6.53 -1.19 -12.41
N THR A 349 -6.34 -2.29 -11.67
CA THR A 349 -7.22 -3.46 -11.74
C THR A 349 -7.83 -3.86 -10.41
N GLU A 350 -7.44 -3.22 -9.31
CA GLU A 350 -7.95 -3.49 -7.98
C GLU A 350 -8.02 -2.16 -7.20
N THR A 351 -8.81 -2.12 -6.13
CA THR A 351 -9.00 -0.94 -5.26
C THR A 351 -7.80 -0.65 -4.34
N ALA A 352 -6.58 -0.96 -4.79
CA ALA A 352 -5.37 -1.07 -3.98
C ALA A 352 -4.85 0.23 -3.35
N LEU A 353 -5.11 1.41 -3.95
CA LEU A 353 -4.48 2.68 -3.51
C LEU A 353 -4.93 3.16 -2.13
N GLN A 354 -6.03 2.61 -1.63
CA GLN A 354 -6.69 3.05 -0.40
C GLN A 354 -6.43 2.09 0.76
N HIS A 355 -5.90 0.90 0.44
CA HIS A 355 -5.49 -0.11 1.41
C HIS A 355 -4.14 0.30 2.02
N PHE A 356 -4.20 0.83 3.23
CA PHE A 356 -3.02 1.37 3.91
C PHE A 356 -1.96 0.29 4.19
N GLU A 357 -2.39 -0.96 4.39
CA GLU A 357 -1.52 -2.13 4.51
C GLU A 357 -0.71 -2.43 3.23
N LEU A 358 -1.17 -2.04 2.03
CA LEU A 358 -0.36 -2.14 0.82
C LEU A 358 0.62 -0.98 0.71
N PHE A 359 0.21 0.19 1.15
CA PHE A 359 1.02 1.41 1.09
C PHE A 359 2.18 1.42 2.10
N LEU A 360 1.96 0.90 3.31
CA LEU A 360 2.93 0.97 4.41
C LEU A 360 4.34 0.45 4.06
N PRO A 361 4.54 -0.76 3.48
CA PRO A 361 5.87 -1.23 3.11
C PRO A 361 6.54 -0.34 2.05
N ILE A 362 5.77 0.25 1.14
CA ILE A 362 6.25 1.21 0.15
C ILE A 362 6.73 2.49 0.86
N ALA A 363 5.94 3.05 1.78
CA ALA A 363 6.33 4.24 2.54
C ALA A 363 7.64 4.05 3.30
N ILE A 364 7.80 2.89 3.96
CA ILE A 364 9.03 2.53 4.69
C ILE A 364 10.24 2.42 3.75
N MET A 365 10.06 1.77 2.61
CA MET A 365 11.11 1.61 1.59
C MET A 365 11.59 2.97 1.06
N PHE A 366 10.67 3.89 0.76
CA PHE A 366 11.01 5.24 0.31
C PHE A 366 11.71 6.07 1.40
N ALA A 367 11.25 5.97 2.65
CA ALA A 367 11.88 6.65 3.79
C ALA A 367 13.31 6.13 4.06
N GLU A 368 13.56 4.83 3.86
CA GLU A 368 14.91 4.25 3.92
C GLU A 368 15.81 4.80 2.80
N ALA A 369 15.30 4.87 1.57
CA ALA A 369 16.02 5.41 0.42
C ALA A 369 16.40 6.89 0.60
N HIS A 370 15.51 7.70 1.19
CA HIS A 370 15.78 9.09 1.50
C HIS A 370 16.91 9.27 2.53
N LYS A 371 16.89 8.51 3.65
CA LYS A 371 17.86 8.68 4.76
C LYS A 371 19.26 8.16 4.46
N LYS A 372 19.39 7.07 3.69
CA LYS A 372 20.71 6.48 3.38
C LYS A 372 21.64 7.41 2.59
N GLU A 373 21.11 8.45 1.96
CA GLU A 373 21.92 9.43 1.21
C GLU A 373 22.22 10.68 2.04
N ALA A 374 21.32 11.07 2.96
CA ALA A 374 21.57 12.16 3.91
C ALA A 374 22.74 11.87 4.89
N LEU A 375 23.15 10.61 5.03
CA LEU A 375 24.30 10.17 5.82
C LEU A 375 25.60 10.01 5.00
N ASN A 376 25.53 10.10 3.67
CA ASN A 376 26.69 9.95 2.76
C ASN A 376 27.16 11.30 2.18
N TYR A 377 26.55 12.39 2.61
CA TYR A 377 26.96 13.79 2.45
C TYR A 377 27.06 14.40 3.84
#